data_AF-A0A094CD31-F1
#
_entry.id   AF-A0A094CD31-F1
#
_cell.length_a   1.000
_cell.length_b   1.000
_cell.length_c   1.000
_cell.angle_alpha   90.00
_cell.angle_beta   90.00
_cell.angle_gamma   90.00
#
_symmetry.space_group_name_H-M   'P 1'
#
loop_
_entity.id
_entity.type
_entity.pdbx_description
1 polymer ?
#
loop_
_entity_poly.entity_id
_entity_poly.type
_entity_poly.pdbx_seq_one_letter_code
_entity_poly.pdbx_strand_id
1 'polypeptide(L)'
;MLHGHEYAIRKIAWSPHLPDVLLSASYDMSCRIWTDGSKGGVGRELGRMNAHTEFVTGVDWCLFGAEGWAASCSWDQRVLIWDAKSFMGGP
;
A
#
# COMPACT_ATOMS: atom_id res chain seq x y z
N MET A 1 -3.74 -15.43 -4.60
CA MET A 1 -3.28 -15.17 -3.22
C MET A 1 -2.02 -14.33 -3.30
N LEU A 2 -1.95 -13.20 -2.61
CA LEU A 2 -0.79 -12.32 -2.63
C LEU A 2 0.05 -12.58 -1.38
N HIS A 3 1.22 -13.21 -1.56
CA HIS A 3 2.14 -13.50 -0.47
C HIS A 3 3.11 -12.34 -0.29
N GLY A 4 3.38 -11.98 0.96
CA GLY A 4 4.47 -11.06 1.26
C GLY A 4 4.47 -10.54 2.69
N HIS A 5 3.31 -10.13 3.22
CA HIS A 5 3.23 -9.65 4.60
C HIS A 5 3.61 -10.75 5.59
N GLU A 6 4.41 -10.38 6.59
CA GLU A 6 4.94 -11.33 7.58
C GLU A 6 4.03 -11.45 8.80
N TYR A 7 3.20 -10.43 9.06
CA TYR A 7 2.19 -10.40 10.10
C TYR A 7 0.80 -10.07 9.56
N ALA A 8 -0.19 -10.05 10.46
CA ALA A 8 -1.59 -9.84 10.14
C ALA A 8 -1.83 -8.52 9.39
N ILE A 9 -2.63 -8.61 8.32
CA ILE A 9 -3.05 -7.47 7.52
C ILE A 9 -4.25 -6.82 8.22
N ARG A 10 -4.14 -5.53 8.55
CA ARG A 10 -5.16 -4.80 9.33
C ARG A 10 -6.16 -4.05 8.46
N LYS A 11 -5.72 -3.57 7.29
CA LYS A 11 -6.54 -2.80 6.35
C LYS A 11 -6.04 -2.99 4.92
N ILE A 12 -6.97 -2.93 3.96
CA ILE A 12 -6.69 -2.81 2.53
C ILE A 12 -7.53 -1.69 1.92
N ALA A 13 -7.07 -1.09 0.84
CA ALA A 13 -7.82 -0.09 0.07
C ALA A 13 -7.43 -0.15 -1.41
N TRP A 14 -8.42 -0.26 -2.30
CA TRP A 14 -8.19 -0.11 -3.74
C TRP A 14 -7.94 1.34 -4.10
N SER A 15 -7.10 1.55 -5.11
CA SER A 15 -6.89 2.87 -5.65
C SER A 15 -8.16 3.36 -6.35
N PRO A 16 -8.59 4.62 -6.11
CA PRO A 16 -9.72 5.22 -6.83
C PRO A 16 -9.37 5.59 -8.28
N HIS A 17 -8.09 5.52 -8.64
CA HIS A 17 -7.59 5.98 -9.94
C HIS A 17 -6.90 4.86 -10.74
N LEU A 18 -6.37 3.83 -10.06
CA LEU A 18 -5.70 2.68 -10.68
C LEU A 18 -6.52 1.41 -10.44
N PRO A 19 -7.27 0.90 -11.45
CA PRO A 19 -8.31 -0.11 -11.25
C PRO A 19 -7.78 -1.48 -10.79
N ASP A 20 -6.51 -1.79 -11.07
CA ASP A 20 -5.86 -3.05 -10.70
C ASP A 20 -4.94 -2.92 -9.49
N VAL A 21 -4.85 -1.73 -8.86
CA VAL A 21 -3.89 -1.44 -7.80
C VAL A 21 -4.58 -1.30 -6.44
N LEU A 22 -3.99 -1.92 -5.42
CA LEU A 22 -4.43 -1.80 -4.04
C LEU A 22 -3.26 -1.58 -3.07
N LEU A 23 -3.58 -0.99 -1.92
CA LEU A 23 -2.71 -0.82 -0.77
C LEU A 23 -3.13 -1.76 0.35
N SER A 24 -2.15 -2.22 1.13
CA SER A 24 -2.36 -2.92 2.39
C SER A 24 -1.53 -2.31 3.51
N ALA A 25 -2.06 -2.39 4.75
CA ALA A 25 -1.39 -2.06 6.00
C ALA A 25 -1.27 -3.31 6.88
N SER A 26 -0.11 -3.51 7.49
CA SER A 26 0.17 -4.69 8.31
C SER A 26 0.89 -4.35 9.60
N TYR A 27 0.77 -5.28 10.56
CA TYR A 27 1.57 -5.27 11.78
C TYR A 27 3.06 -5.57 11.54
N ASP A 28 3.47 -5.95 10.33
CA ASP A 28 4.89 -6.05 9.95
C ASP A 28 5.56 -4.68 9.69
N MET A 29 4.92 -3.60 10.14
CA MET A 29 5.39 -2.21 10.02
C MET A 29 5.49 -1.69 8.57
N SER A 30 4.98 -2.45 7.60
CA SER A 30 4.99 -2.08 6.19
C SER A 30 3.60 -1.74 5.65
N CYS A 31 3.59 -0.81 4.70
CA CYS A 31 2.52 -0.74 3.70
C CYS A 31 3.02 -1.34 2.38
N ARG A 32 2.16 -2.04 1.65
CA ARG A 32 2.53 -2.64 0.35
C ARG A 32 1.54 -2.26 -0.73
N ILE A 33 2.07 -2.06 -1.93
CA ILE A 33 1.31 -1.82 -3.15
C ILE A 33 1.26 -3.12 -3.92
N TRP A 34 0.10 -3.44 -4.45
CA TRP A 34 -0.12 -4.66 -5.21
C TRP A 34 -0.84 -4.37 -6.50
N THR A 35 -0.60 -5.21 -7.51
CA THR A 35 -1.56 -5.42 -8.59
C THR A 35 -2.40 -6.65 -8.29
N ASP A 36 -3.70 -6.62 -8.59
CA ASP A 36 -4.58 -7.79 -8.51
C ASP A 36 -4.46 -8.73 -9.73
N GLY A 37 -3.75 -8.29 -10.78
CA GLY A 37 -3.55 -9.05 -12.02
C GLY A 37 -4.70 -8.94 -13.02
N SER A 38 -5.77 -8.20 -12.73
CA SER A 38 -6.95 -8.07 -13.60
C SER A 38 -6.62 -7.49 -14.98
N LYS A 39 -5.50 -6.78 -15.13
CA LYS A 39 -4.97 -6.28 -16.43
C LYS A 39 -4.10 -7.29 -17.19
N GLY A 40 -4.40 -8.58 -17.09
CA GLY A 40 -3.77 -9.62 -17.92
C GLY A 40 -2.48 -10.20 -17.33
N GLY A 41 -2.37 -10.26 -16.01
CA GLY A 41 -1.22 -10.85 -15.32
C GLY A 41 -1.60 -11.63 -14.07
N VAL A 42 -0.59 -12.02 -13.30
CA VAL A 42 -0.77 -12.57 -11.96
C VAL A 42 -0.57 -11.46 -10.95
N GLY A 43 -1.45 -11.40 -9.95
CA GLY A 43 -1.31 -10.43 -8.87
C GLY A 43 0.02 -10.59 -8.14
N ARG A 44 0.69 -9.47 -7.85
CA ARG A 44 2.02 -9.42 -7.24
C ARG A 44 2.26 -8.13 -6.47
N GLU A 45 3.28 -8.11 -5.62
CA GLU A 45 3.79 -6.89 -4.98
C GLU A 45 4.39 -5.99 -6.07
N LEU A 46 4.00 -4.72 -6.06
CA LEU A 46 4.57 -3.67 -6.92
C LEU A 46 5.58 -2.80 -6.18
N GLY A 47 5.44 -2.70 -4.87
CA GLY A 47 6.26 -1.81 -4.06
C GLY A 47 5.98 -1.93 -2.57
N ARG A 48 6.93 -1.43 -1.77
CA ARG A 48 6.91 -1.51 -0.31
C ARG A 48 7.31 -0.20 0.33
N MET A 49 6.55 0.22 1.33
CA MET A 49 6.73 1.46 2.11
C MET A 49 7.02 1.09 3.57
N ASN A 50 8.31 1.11 3.95
CA ASN A 50 8.83 0.63 5.23
C ASN A 50 9.41 1.75 6.11
N ALA A 51 8.78 2.93 6.14
CA ALA A 51 9.27 4.03 6.98
C ALA A 51 8.59 4.11 8.35
N HIS A 52 7.49 3.38 8.55
CA HIS A 52 6.88 3.25 9.87
C HIS A 52 7.76 2.40 10.79
N THR A 53 7.84 2.76 12.07
CA THR A 53 8.67 2.05 13.06
C THR A 53 7.85 1.20 14.02
N GLU A 54 6.53 1.13 13.82
CA GLU A 54 5.57 0.36 14.61
C GLU A 54 4.41 -0.09 13.72
N PHE A 55 3.48 -0.87 14.28
CA PHE A 55 2.31 -1.45 13.61
C PHE A 55 1.54 -0.43 12.76
N VAL A 56 1.44 -0.71 11.45
CA VAL A 56 0.59 0.09 10.56
C VAL A 56 -0.85 -0.33 10.76
N THR A 57 -1.71 0.64 11.08
CA THR A 57 -3.11 0.39 11.42
C THR A 57 -4.07 0.82 10.33
N GLY A 58 -3.64 1.72 9.45
CA GLY A 58 -4.48 2.24 8.38
C GLY A 58 -3.69 2.69 7.16
N VAL A 59 -4.34 2.55 6.01
CA VAL A 59 -3.98 3.13 4.72
C VAL A 59 -5.23 3.78 4.13
N ASP A 60 -5.06 4.82 3.33
CA ASP A 60 -6.10 5.39 2.49
C ASP A 60 -5.52 6.08 1.25
N TRP A 61 -6.33 6.19 0.21
CA TRP A 61 -5.96 6.88 -1.03
C TRP A 61 -6.57 8.28 -1.08
N CYS A 62 -5.84 9.22 -1.67
CA CYS A 62 -6.42 10.51 -2.01
C CYS A 62 -7.40 10.35 -3.18
N LEU A 63 -8.65 10.76 -2.99
CA LEU A 63 -9.72 10.66 -4.01
C LEU A 63 -9.69 11.80 -5.03
N PHE A 64 -9.21 12.97 -4.63
CA PHE A 64 -9.36 14.23 -5.38
C PHE A 64 -8.01 14.86 -5.78
N GLY A 65 -6.90 14.19 -5.48
CA GLY A 65 -5.55 14.63 -5.80
C GLY A 65 -5.02 14.06 -7.11
N ALA A 66 -3.76 14.35 -7.42
CA ALA A 66 -3.06 13.63 -8.49
C ALA A 66 -3.03 12.13 -8.19
N GLU A 67 -3.12 11.31 -9.23
CA GLU A 67 -3.10 9.86 -9.09
C GLU A 67 -1.80 9.39 -8.41
N GLY A 68 -1.94 8.54 -7.38
CA GLY A 68 -0.82 7.93 -6.68
C GLY A 68 -0.68 8.39 -5.23
N TRP A 69 -1.29 9.50 -4.82
CA TRP A 69 -1.20 9.95 -3.44
C TRP A 69 -1.96 9.05 -2.48
N ALA A 70 -1.27 8.61 -1.43
CA ALA A 70 -1.82 7.80 -0.36
C ALA A 70 -1.28 8.24 1.00
N ALA A 71 -1.98 7.86 2.06
CA ALA A 71 -1.54 8.09 3.43
C ALA A 71 -1.59 6.80 4.24
N SER A 72 -0.71 6.68 5.22
CA SER A 72 -0.74 5.62 6.22
C SER A 72 -0.60 6.18 7.62
N CYS A 73 -1.10 5.44 8.62
CA CYS A 73 -0.93 5.75 10.02
C CYS A 73 -0.52 4.51 10.82
N SER A 74 0.30 4.74 11.85
CA SER A 74 0.89 3.69 12.67
C SER A 74 0.88 4.07 14.15
N TRP A 75 1.11 3.07 15.00
CA TRP A 75 1.37 3.24 16.43
C TRP A 75 2.66 4.04 16.73
N ASP A 76 3.51 4.30 15.73
CA ASP A 76 4.67 5.19 15.84
C ASP A 76 4.31 6.68 15.94
N GLN A 77 3.01 6.99 16.03
CA GLN A 77 2.46 8.33 16.16
C GLN A 77 2.69 9.21 14.93
N ARG A 78 2.97 8.60 13.77
CA ARG A 78 3.18 9.32 12.50
C ARG A 78 2.07 9.02 11.50
N VAL A 79 1.77 10.05 10.71
CA VAL A 79 1.09 9.92 9.43
C VAL A 79 2.14 10.11 8.36
N LEU A 80 2.24 9.15 7.44
CA LEU A 80 3.15 9.24 6.32
C LEU A 80 2.34 9.44 5.04
N ILE A 81 2.81 10.35 4.20
CA ILE A 81 2.21 10.66 2.90
C ILE A 81 3.13 10.09 1.82
N TRP A 82 2.54 9.35 0.90
CA TRP A 82 3.26 8.58 -0.11
C TRP A 82 2.82 9.01 -1.49
N ASP A 83 3.78 9.23 -2.37
CA ASP A 83 3.55 9.05 -3.79
C ASP A 83 3.72 7.57 -4.12
N ALA A 84 2.61 6.82 -4.15
CA ALA A 84 2.62 5.39 -4.38
C ALA A 84 3.25 5.03 -5.74
N LYS A 85 3.15 5.90 -6.76
CA LYS A 85 3.75 5.63 -8.09
C LYS A 85 5.27 5.54 -8.02
N SER A 86 5.88 6.36 -7.16
CA SER A 86 7.33 6.32 -6.92
C SER A 86 7.80 4.99 -6.31
N PHE A 87 6.89 4.19 -5.73
CA PHE A 87 7.19 2.85 -5.20
C PHE A 87 6.84 1.71 -6.16
N MET A 88 6.06 1.96 -7.23
CA MET A 88 5.66 0.95 -8.22
C MET A 88 6.79 0.59 -9.22
N GLY A 89 8.03 0.94 -8.92
CA GLY A 89 9.19 0.84 -9.81
C GLY A 89 10.42 0.13 -9.25
N GLY A 90 10.30 -0.63 -8.16
CA GLY A 90 11.36 -1.55 -7.72
C GLY A 90 11.44 -2.79 -8.63
N PRO A 91 12.62 -3.42 -8.78
CA PRO A 91 12.95 -4.40 -9.83
C PRO A 91 11.97 -5.57 -9.99
#